data_AF-A0A2N5U7Q0-F1
#
_entry.id   AF-A0A2N5U7Q0-F1
#
_cell.length_a   1.000
_cell.length_b   1.000
_cell.length_c   1.000
_cell.angle_alpha   90.00
_cell.angle_beta   90.00
_cell.angle_gamma   90.00
#
_symmetry.space_group_name_H-M   'P 1'
#
loop_
_entity.id
_entity.type
_entity.pdbx_description
1 polymer ?
#
loop_
_entity_poly.entity_id
_entity_poly.type
_entity_poly.pdbx_seq_one_letter_code
_entity_poly.pdbx_strand_id
1 'polypeptide(L)'
;MSSNQTDQETQLLEEEIAIEDTQVPSLSIDKKTISVCKEISSLPTKMTPKVFFLNFESADSTLATLQRFWAQPCGIASTMNVVNALRNEINKTDVGQAAWSHFIQQGI
;
A
#
# COMPACT_ATOMS: atom_id res chain seq x y z
N MET A 1 23.74 -16.83 -27.14
CA MET A 1 24.09 -16.02 -25.95
C MET A 1 22.83 -15.35 -25.44
N SER A 2 22.01 -16.08 -24.65
CA SER A 2 20.77 -15.53 -24.08
C SER A 2 20.28 -16.49 -22.99
N SER A 3 21.00 -16.55 -21.87
CA SER A 3 20.58 -17.33 -20.70
C SER A 3 20.78 -16.60 -19.37
N ASN A 4 21.24 -15.35 -19.36
CA ASN A 4 21.57 -14.66 -18.10
C ASN A 4 20.52 -13.66 -17.60
N GLN A 5 19.41 -13.45 -18.31
CA GLN A 5 18.46 -12.40 -17.95
C GLN A 5 17.32 -12.90 -17.05
N THR A 6 16.84 -14.13 -17.27
CA THR A 6 15.83 -14.78 -16.43
C THR A 6 16.36 -15.09 -15.02
N ASP A 7 17.66 -15.39 -14.91
CA ASP A 7 18.30 -15.71 -13.63
C ASP A 7 18.48 -14.47 -12.75
N GLN A 8 18.60 -13.28 -13.34
CA GLN A 8 18.75 -12.02 -12.59
C GLN A 8 17.43 -11.49 -12.05
N GLU A 9 16.33 -11.61 -12.79
CA GLU A 9 14.99 -11.27 -12.26
C GLU A 9 14.56 -12.23 -11.15
N THR A 10 14.91 -13.51 -11.27
CA THR A 10 14.64 -14.51 -10.22
C THR A 10 15.47 -14.22 -8.97
N GLN A 11 16.73 -13.81 -9.10
CA GLN A 11 17.58 -13.41 -7.96
C GLN A 11 17.09 -12.13 -7.27
N LEU A 12 16.60 -11.13 -8.01
CA LEU A 12 16.02 -9.92 -7.42
C LEU A 12 14.73 -10.22 -6.65
N LEU A 13 13.90 -11.14 -7.14
CA LEU A 13 12.69 -11.60 -6.44
C LEU A 13 13.02 -12.44 -5.20
N GLU A 14 14.05 -13.28 -5.26
CA GLU A 14 14.51 -14.06 -4.10
C GLU A 14 15.17 -13.18 -3.03
N GLU A 15 15.90 -12.14 -3.43
CA GLU A 15 16.52 -11.18 -2.51
C GLU A 15 15.48 -10.25 -1.85
N GLU A 16 14.37 -9.95 -2.52
CA GLU A 16 13.21 -9.28 -1.93
C GLU A 16 12.46 -10.18 -0.91
N ILE A 17 12.55 -11.51 -1.07
CA ILE A 17 11.95 -12.50 -0.16
C ILE A 17 12.89 -12.88 1.00
N ALA A 18 14.21 -12.68 0.87
CA ALA A 18 15.22 -13.12 1.83
C ALA A 18 15.61 -12.08 2.91
N ILE A 19 14.72 -11.15 3.28
CA ILE A 19 14.90 -10.29 4.46
C ILE A 19 14.13 -10.87 5.66
N GLU A 20 14.55 -12.05 6.09
CA GLU A 20 14.33 -12.66 7.41
C GLU A 20 15.55 -13.58 7.58
N ASP A 21 16.64 -13.24 8.25
CA ASP A 21 16.75 -13.16 9.71
C ASP A 21 18.12 -12.52 10.07
N THR A 22 18.17 -11.19 10.21
CA THR A 22 19.28 -10.53 10.93
C THR A 22 18.65 -9.77 12.08
N GLN A 23 18.99 -10.19 13.30
CA GLN A 23 18.43 -9.72 14.56
C GLN A 23 18.80 -8.25 14.86
N VAL A 24 18.26 -7.33 14.08
CA VAL A 24 17.81 -6.01 14.55
C VAL A 24 16.49 -6.28 15.25
N PRO A 25 16.16 -5.67 16.41
CA PRO A 25 14.83 -5.81 16.98
C PRO A 25 13.82 -5.32 15.94
N SER A 26 13.21 -6.25 15.21
CA SER A 26 12.20 -5.90 14.22
C SER A 26 11.03 -5.39 15.04
N LEU A 27 10.87 -4.06 15.04
CA LEU A 27 9.63 -3.45 15.47
C LEU A 27 8.52 -4.21 14.75
N SER A 28 7.53 -4.73 15.49
CA SER A 28 6.36 -5.35 14.88
C SER A 28 5.80 -4.39 13.84
N ILE A 29 5.19 -4.94 12.77
CA ILE A 29 4.61 -4.13 11.68
C ILE A 29 3.73 -3.03 12.26
N ASP A 30 2.92 -3.32 13.28
CA ASP A 30 2.12 -2.34 14.01
C ASP A 30 2.94 -1.17 14.58
N LYS A 31 4.09 -1.44 15.20
CA LYS A 31 4.96 -0.38 15.74
C LYS A 31 5.55 0.48 14.64
N LYS A 32 5.94 -0.12 13.50
CA LYS A 32 6.41 0.62 12.32
C LYS A 32 5.30 1.51 11.76
N THR A 33 4.09 0.95 11.57
CA THR A 33 2.92 1.69 11.10
C THR A 33 2.57 2.86 12.03
N ILE A 34 2.60 2.65 13.35
CA ILE A 34 2.39 3.72 14.33
C ILE A 34 3.45 4.81 14.21
N SER A 35 4.73 4.46 14.00
CA SER A 35 5.80 5.45 13.79
C SER A 35 5.51 6.34 12.59
N VAL A 36 5.22 5.72 11.43
CA VAL A 36 4.89 6.44 10.20
C VAL A 36 3.67 7.35 10.40
N CYS A 37 2.61 6.84 11.04
CA CYS A 37 1.42 7.64 11.35
C CYS A 37 1.74 8.87 12.23
N LYS A 38 2.66 8.74 13.18
CA LYS A 38 3.11 9.87 14.02
C LYS A 38 3.94 10.87 13.23
N GLU A 39 4.81 10.40 12.35
CA GLU A 39 5.65 11.23 11.48
C GLU A 39 4.80 12.06 10.51
N ILE A 40 3.84 11.46 9.81
CA ILE A 40 2.97 12.23 8.90
C ILE A 40 2.10 13.25 9.67
N SER A 41 1.72 12.92 10.90
CA SER A 41 0.91 13.80 11.75
C SER A 41 1.70 14.97 12.34
N SER A 42 3.03 14.88 12.38
CA SER A 42 3.92 15.94 12.90
C SER A 42 4.34 16.95 11.82
N LEU A 43 4.00 16.71 10.55
CA LEU A 43 4.29 17.64 9.45
C LEU A 43 3.61 19.01 9.67
N PRO A 44 4.25 20.12 9.26
CA PRO A 44 3.72 21.48 9.45
C PRO A 44 2.29 21.66 8.90
N THR A 45 2.01 20.98 7.79
CA THR A 45 0.66 20.82 7.24
C THR A 45 0.15 19.47 7.73
N LYS A 46 -0.72 19.47 8.75
CA LYS A 46 -1.24 18.23 9.37
C LYS A 46 -1.73 17.26 8.30
N MET A 47 -0.98 16.20 8.07
CA MET A 47 -1.33 15.13 7.15
C MET A 47 -1.82 13.93 7.96
N THR A 48 -3.08 13.56 7.77
CA THR A 48 -3.60 12.29 8.31
C THR A 48 -3.31 11.15 7.33
N PRO A 49 -3.34 9.88 7.75
CA PRO A 49 -3.24 8.76 6.82
C PRO A 49 -4.25 8.85 5.65
N LYS A 50 -5.47 9.34 5.93
CA LYS A 50 -6.49 9.57 4.91
C LYS A 50 -6.07 10.63 3.90
N VAL A 51 -5.53 11.76 4.36
CA VAL A 51 -5.04 12.82 3.48
C VAL A 51 -3.83 12.35 2.68
N PHE A 52 -2.95 11.53 3.26
CA PHE A 52 -1.84 10.91 2.54
C PHE A 52 -2.33 10.10 1.35
N PHE A 53 -3.23 9.12 1.56
CA PHE A 53 -3.73 8.29 0.45
C PHE A 53 -4.44 9.11 -0.64
N LEU A 54 -5.18 10.16 -0.27
CA LEU A 54 -5.82 11.05 -1.25
C LEU A 54 -4.83 11.83 -2.12
N ASN A 55 -3.69 12.23 -1.56
CA ASN A 55 -2.65 12.96 -2.31
C ASN A 55 -1.65 12.03 -2.98
N PHE A 56 -1.52 10.78 -2.51
CA PHE A 56 -0.70 9.77 -3.14
C PHE A 56 -1.17 9.54 -4.58
N GLU A 57 -2.49 9.44 -4.78
CA GLU A 57 -3.18 9.35 -6.09
C GLU A 57 -3.08 10.60 -7.00
N SER A 58 -2.26 11.60 -6.66
CA SER A 58 -2.07 12.79 -7.49
C SER A 58 -1.13 12.54 -8.68
N ALA A 59 -1.27 13.35 -9.73
CA ALA A 59 -0.54 13.23 -10.99
C ALA A 59 0.95 13.65 -10.94
N ASP A 60 1.58 13.64 -9.76
CA ASP A 60 3.01 13.88 -9.63
C ASP A 60 3.80 12.71 -10.24
N SER A 61 4.79 13.02 -11.10
CA SER A 61 5.56 11.99 -11.82
C SER A 61 6.34 11.05 -10.91
N THR A 62 6.73 11.52 -9.73
CA THR A 62 7.44 10.70 -8.73
C THR A 62 6.47 9.69 -8.11
N LEU A 63 5.26 10.13 -7.78
CA LEU A 63 4.21 9.29 -7.22
C LEU A 63 3.71 8.27 -8.24
N ALA A 64 3.59 8.67 -9.52
CA ALA A 64 3.22 7.77 -10.61
C ALA A 64 4.17 6.56 -10.71
N THR A 65 5.47 6.76 -10.43
CA THR A 65 6.44 5.66 -10.41
C THR A 65 6.21 4.70 -9.26
N LEU A 66 5.81 5.18 -8.09
CA LEU A 66 5.46 4.34 -6.93
C LEU A 66 4.14 3.60 -7.12
N GLN A 67 3.22 4.18 -7.89
CA GLN A 67 1.90 3.61 -8.17
C GLN A 67 1.89 2.62 -9.33
N ARG A 68 2.90 2.66 -10.20
CA ARG A 68 2.89 1.96 -11.49
C ARG A 68 2.54 0.47 -11.39
N PHE A 69 2.80 -0.16 -10.25
CA PHE A 69 2.56 -1.58 -10.02
C PHE A 69 1.19 -1.91 -9.41
N TRP A 70 0.46 -0.93 -8.88
CA TRP A 70 -0.81 -1.16 -8.16
C TRP A 70 -1.89 -1.78 -9.04
N ALA A 71 -1.96 -1.38 -10.31
CA ALA A 71 -2.92 -1.91 -11.28
C ALA A 71 -2.35 -3.04 -12.15
N GLN A 72 -1.08 -3.44 -11.94
CA GLN A 72 -0.42 -4.48 -12.73
C GLN A 72 -0.73 -5.86 -12.18
N PRO A 73 -0.63 -6.94 -12.98
CA PRO A 73 -0.87 -8.30 -12.50
C PRO A 73 -0.07 -8.69 -11.26
N CYS A 74 1.17 -8.17 -11.11
CA CYS A 74 2.02 -8.42 -9.96
C CYS A 74 1.59 -7.68 -8.67
N GLY A 75 0.87 -6.56 -8.77
CA GLY A 75 0.50 -5.74 -7.62
C GLY A 75 -1.00 -5.69 -7.33
N ILE A 76 -1.87 -6.00 -8.30
CA ILE A 76 -3.31 -5.85 -8.13
C ILE A 76 -3.87 -6.69 -6.99
N ALA A 77 -3.32 -7.88 -6.74
CA ALA A 77 -3.74 -8.72 -5.63
C ALA A 77 -3.47 -8.07 -4.26
N SER A 78 -2.27 -7.51 -4.05
CA SER A 78 -1.92 -6.84 -2.80
C SER A 78 -2.61 -5.48 -2.66
N THR A 79 -2.79 -4.74 -3.75
CA THR A 79 -3.62 -3.52 -3.76
C THR A 79 -5.07 -3.82 -3.38
N MET A 80 -5.66 -4.92 -3.86
CA MET A 80 -7.02 -5.33 -3.46
C MET A 80 -7.10 -5.75 -1.99
N ASN A 81 -6.02 -6.24 -1.37
CA ASN A 81 -6.00 -6.47 0.08
C ASN A 81 -6.13 -5.16 0.86
N VAL A 82 -5.53 -4.07 0.38
CA VAL A 82 -5.70 -2.72 0.97
C VAL A 82 -7.14 -2.26 0.83
N VAL A 83 -7.75 -2.43 -0.35
CA VAL A 83 -9.17 -2.10 -0.58
C VAL A 83 -10.08 -2.90 0.37
N ASN A 84 -9.80 -4.19 0.58
CA ASN A 84 -10.57 -5.01 1.50
C ASN A 84 -10.41 -4.57 2.97
N ALA A 85 -9.20 -4.18 3.39
CA ALA A 85 -8.97 -3.62 4.72
C ALA A 85 -9.74 -2.31 4.93
N LEU A 86 -9.73 -1.41 3.93
CA LEU A 86 -10.50 -0.17 3.95
C LEU A 86 -12.01 -0.43 4.00
N ARG A 87 -12.51 -1.38 3.20
CA ARG A 87 -13.89 -1.84 3.24
C ARG A 87 -14.29 -2.30 4.64
N ASN A 88 -13.46 -3.10 5.30
CA ASN A 88 -13.74 -3.60 6.65
C ASN A 88 -13.79 -2.47 7.67
N GLU A 89 -12.90 -1.48 7.56
CA GLU A 89 -12.92 -0.29 8.43
C GLU A 89 -14.20 0.54 8.23
N ILE A 90 -14.57 0.81 6.98
CA ILE A 90 -15.75 1.61 6.62
C ILE A 90 -17.04 0.94 7.11
N ASN A 91 -17.17 -0.38 6.93
CA ASN A 91 -18.40 -1.12 7.25
C ASN A 91 -18.67 -1.34 8.76
N LYS A 92 -17.82 -0.80 9.66
CA LYS A 92 -18.03 -0.89 11.12
C LYS A 92 -19.25 -0.12 11.63
N THR A 93 -19.85 0.75 10.80
CA THR A 93 -21.00 1.59 11.17
C THR A 93 -22.08 1.54 10.09
N ASP A 94 -23.34 1.74 10.48
CA ASP A 94 -24.47 1.76 9.52
C ASP A 94 -24.30 2.85 8.45
N VAL A 95 -23.81 4.02 8.84
CA VAL A 95 -23.49 5.13 7.91
C VAL A 95 -22.43 4.71 6.91
N GLY A 96 -21.38 4.04 7.38
CA GLY A 96 -20.31 3.54 6.52
C GLY A 96 -20.77 2.43 5.58
N GLN A 97 -21.64 1.52 6.04
CA GLN A 97 -22.25 0.49 5.20
C GLN A 97 -23.08 1.10 4.07
N ALA A 98 -23.94 2.07 4.38
CA ALA A 98 -24.71 2.78 3.36
C ALA A 98 -23.81 3.48 2.33
N ALA A 99 -22.74 4.15 2.80
CA ALA A 99 -21.77 4.80 1.93
C ALA A 99 -21.00 3.82 1.04
N TRP A 100 -20.54 2.68 1.59
CA TRP A 100 -19.86 1.64 0.83
C TRP A 100 -20.76 1.00 -0.21
N SER A 101 -22.00 0.65 0.17
CA SER A 101 -23.00 0.11 -0.76
C SER A 101 -23.28 1.06 -1.92
N HIS A 102 -23.42 2.36 -1.64
CA HIS A 102 -23.58 3.35 -2.69
C HIS A 102 -22.34 3.44 -3.59
N PHE A 103 -21.13 3.44 -3.01
CA PHE A 103 -19.88 3.49 -3.77
C PHE A 103 -19.72 2.33 -4.75
N ILE A 104 -19.94 1.08 -4.32
CA ILE A 104 -19.77 -0.09 -5.21
C ILE A 104 -20.86 -0.18 -6.29
N GLN A 105 -22.01 0.46 -6.09
CA GLN A 105 -23.06 0.59 -7.09
C GLN A 105 -22.76 1.65 -8.16
N GLN A 106 -21.78 2.54 -7.90
CA GLN A 106 -21.31 3.53 -8.88
C GLN A 106 -20.26 2.96 -9.87
N GLY A 107 -19.79 1.72 -9.67
CA GLY A 107 -18.86 1.05 -10.58
C GLY A 107 -19.52 0.68 -11.91
N ILE A 108 -18.74 0.81 -12.99
CA ILE A 108 -19.07 0.47 -14.40
C ILE A 108 -19.53 -0.98 -14.53
#